data_AF-A0A4Q3W0G7-F1
#
_entry.id   AF-A0A4Q3W0G7-F1
#
_cell.length_a   1.000
_cell.length_b   1.000
_cell.length_c   1.000
_cell.angle_alpha   90.00
_cell.angle_beta   90.00
_cell.angle_gamma   90.00
#
_symmetry.space_group_name_H-M   'P 1'
#
loop_
_entity.id
_entity.type
_entity.pdbx_description
1 polymer ?
#
loop_
_entity_poly.entity_id
_entity_poly.type
_entity_poly.pdbx_seq_one_letter_code
_entity_poly.pdbx_strand_id
1 'polypeptide(L)'
;MASALDAPELLRDYLDHLSGLTLGRMPADQRIRLCEETEFHLDRLQAKYLAEGLAPEAAIREAILQHGDPATIAETFVESHFENRFRSPLYRSFGRGNFVAFGILGLAQMLYTGMLQLAIFLPSGEEYRLPLSPAIARQLLPAPLPLPQSLPEFVALYAYPLLAPAVCGWLIGGQVPIRAGRAAALAMMPIIIYSFFVGTLMLPVTAGLVFALVQVV
;
A
#
# COMPACT_ATOMS: atom_id res chain seq x y z
N MET A 1 30.10 -16.03 -23.13
CA MET A 1 30.99 -14.86 -23.22
C MET A 1 30.07 -13.65 -23.34
N ALA A 2 29.91 -12.87 -22.27
CA ALA A 2 29.17 -11.61 -22.35
C ALA A 2 30.00 -10.64 -23.20
N SER A 3 29.42 -10.11 -24.27
CA SER A 3 30.02 -9.02 -25.05
C SER A 3 30.34 -7.89 -24.08
N ALA A 4 31.58 -7.39 -24.07
CA ALA A 4 31.88 -6.13 -23.40
C ALA A 4 31.06 -5.07 -24.13
N LEU A 5 30.06 -4.51 -23.45
CA LEU A 5 29.26 -3.41 -23.98
C LEU A 5 30.14 -2.16 -24.04
N ASP A 6 30.03 -1.42 -25.13
CA ASP A 6 30.76 -0.17 -25.25
C ASP A 6 30.27 0.86 -24.20
N ALA A 7 31.13 1.80 -23.81
CA ALA A 7 30.79 2.84 -22.83
C ALA A 7 29.45 3.57 -23.09
N PRO A 8 29.12 4.00 -24.33
CA PRO A 8 27.81 4.58 -24.63
C PRO A 8 26.63 3.59 -24.49
N GLU A 9 26.84 2.29 -24.72
CA GLU A 9 25.79 1.28 -24.54
C GLU A 9 25.48 1.07 -23.06
N LEU A 10 26.51 1.03 -22.19
CA LEU A 10 26.33 0.92 -20.74
C LEU A 10 25.53 2.09 -20.15
N LEU A 11 25.81 3.31 -20.60
CA LEU A 11 25.06 4.50 -20.19
C LEU A 11 23.60 4.41 -20.66
N ARG A 12 23.38 4.03 -21.91
CA ARG A 12 22.05 3.90 -22.48
C ARG A 12 21.22 2.83 -21.75
N ASP A 13 21.79 1.66 -21.49
CA ASP A 13 21.13 0.58 -20.75
C ASP A 13 20.73 1.04 -19.34
N TYR A 14 21.59 1.82 -18.68
CA TYR A 14 21.30 2.40 -17.37
C TYR A 14 20.11 3.37 -17.42
N LEU A 15 20.10 4.29 -18.39
CA LEU A 15 19.02 5.26 -18.58
C LEU A 15 17.71 4.61 -19.02
N ASP A 16 17.77 3.59 -19.89
CA ASP A 16 16.60 2.82 -20.33
C ASP A 16 15.99 2.05 -19.14
N HIS A 17 16.82 1.49 -18.25
CA HIS A 17 16.35 0.86 -17.02
C HIS A 17 15.68 1.89 -16.09
N LEU A 18 16.31 3.04 -15.86
CA LEU A 18 15.74 4.13 -15.03
C LEU A 18 14.40 4.63 -15.60
N SER A 19 14.32 4.82 -16.91
CA SER A 19 13.10 5.21 -17.63
C SER A 19 12.01 4.14 -17.49
N GLY A 20 12.37 2.86 -17.62
CA GLY A 20 11.46 1.73 -17.45
C GLY A 20 10.82 1.68 -16.06
N LEU A 21 11.61 1.92 -15.01
CA LEU A 21 11.14 1.90 -13.61
C LEU A 21 10.20 3.06 -13.25
N THR A 22 10.27 4.16 -13.99
CA THR A 22 9.42 5.35 -13.80
C THR A 22 8.20 5.37 -14.74
N LEU A 23 8.11 4.42 -15.69
CA LEU A 23 7.01 4.33 -16.64
C LEU A 23 5.67 4.11 -15.92
N GLY A 24 4.66 4.91 -16.28
CA GLY A 24 3.32 4.85 -15.67
C GLY A 24 3.22 5.45 -14.26
N ARG A 25 4.35 5.74 -13.60
CA ARG A 25 4.38 6.38 -12.27
C ARG A 25 4.53 7.90 -12.35
N MET A 26 5.05 8.41 -13.46
CA MET A 26 5.32 9.84 -13.68
C MET A 26 4.91 10.31 -15.07
N PRO A 27 4.59 11.61 -15.23
CA PRO A 27 4.40 12.23 -16.55
C PRO A 27 5.63 12.07 -17.45
N ALA A 28 5.41 11.98 -18.77
CA ALA A 28 6.48 11.72 -19.74
C ALA A 28 7.54 12.83 -19.76
N ASP A 29 7.14 14.09 -19.62
CA ASP A 29 8.04 15.25 -19.54
C ASP A 29 8.99 15.17 -18.35
N GLN A 30 8.50 14.74 -17.18
CA GLN A 30 9.31 14.61 -15.97
C GLN A 30 10.29 13.44 -16.06
N ARG A 31 9.87 12.36 -16.72
CA ARG A 31 10.75 11.21 -16.97
C ARG A 31 11.88 11.57 -17.92
N ILE A 32 11.58 12.26 -19.02
CA ILE A 32 12.59 12.75 -19.97
C ILE A 32 13.60 13.62 -19.23
N ARG A 33 13.10 14.60 -18.46
CA ARG A 33 13.94 15.48 -17.66
C ARG A 33 14.82 14.72 -16.66
N LEU A 34 14.29 13.70 -15.98
CA LEU A 34 15.08 12.86 -15.06
C LEU A 34 16.22 12.15 -15.82
N CYS A 35 15.93 11.58 -16.99
CA CYS A 35 16.95 10.92 -17.80
C CYS A 35 18.02 11.91 -18.26
N GLU A 36 17.64 13.10 -18.74
CA GLU A 36 18.57 14.15 -19.17
C GLU A 36 19.45 14.66 -18.01
N GLU A 37 18.86 14.90 -16.83
CA GLU A 37 19.60 15.32 -15.63
C GLU A 37 20.57 14.22 -15.16
N THR A 38 20.17 12.95 -15.28
CA THR A 38 20.98 11.78 -14.91
C THR A 38 22.13 11.56 -15.89
N GLU A 39 21.85 11.64 -17.19
CA GLU A 39 22.83 11.55 -18.28
C GLU A 39 23.91 12.63 -18.10
N PHE A 40 23.49 13.89 -17.92
CA PHE A 40 24.41 14.99 -17.69
C PHE A 40 25.28 14.80 -16.44
N HIS A 41 24.72 14.23 -15.37
CA HIS A 41 25.49 13.94 -14.17
C HIS A 41 26.51 12.81 -14.39
N LEU A 42 26.11 11.72 -15.04
CA LEU A 42 26.98 10.60 -15.36
C LEU A 42 28.11 11.00 -16.33
N ASP A 43 27.83 11.85 -17.32
CA ASP A 43 28.85 12.41 -18.21
C ASP A 43 29.92 13.19 -17.44
N ARG A 44 29.49 13.99 -16.44
CA ARG A 44 30.44 14.73 -15.58
C ARG A 44 31.27 13.82 -14.70
N LEU A 45 30.67 12.77 -14.15
CA LEU A 45 31.40 11.75 -13.38
C LEU A 45 32.39 10.99 -14.26
N GLN A 46 31.96 10.57 -15.45
CA GLN A 46 32.81 9.89 -16.42
C GLN A 46 34.00 10.78 -16.82
N ALA A 47 33.76 12.06 -17.14
CA ALA A 47 34.83 13.00 -17.48
C ALA A 47 35.85 13.16 -16.35
N LYS A 48 35.40 13.16 -15.09
CA LYS A 48 36.29 13.16 -13.92
C LYS A 48 37.17 11.92 -13.88
N TYR A 49 36.59 10.73 -14.04
CA TYR A 49 37.33 9.47 -14.02
C TYR A 49 38.27 9.30 -15.23
N LEU A 50 37.89 9.81 -16.39
CA LEU A 50 38.77 9.92 -17.56
C LEU A 50 39.98 10.80 -17.27
N ALA A 51 39.79 11.94 -16.59
CA ALA A 51 40.90 12.82 -16.18
C ALA A 51 41.82 12.17 -15.14
N GLU A 52 41.33 11.20 -14.38
CA GLU A 52 42.10 10.36 -13.45
C GLU A 52 42.87 9.22 -14.18
N GLY A 53 42.70 9.09 -15.50
CA GLY A 53 43.43 8.14 -16.35
C GLY A 53 42.74 6.80 -16.56
N LEU A 54 41.48 6.65 -16.14
CA LEU A 54 40.70 5.43 -16.41
C LEU A 54 40.35 5.32 -17.90
N ALA A 55 40.28 4.09 -18.41
CA ALA A 55 39.77 3.83 -19.75
C ALA A 55 38.26 4.19 -19.82
N PRO A 56 37.73 4.59 -20.99
CA PRO A 56 36.35 5.06 -21.12
C PRO A 56 35.28 4.11 -20.55
N GLU A 57 35.45 2.80 -20.74
CA GLU A 57 34.53 1.78 -20.22
C GLU A 57 34.63 1.65 -18.69
N ALA A 58 35.85 1.69 -18.13
CA ALA A 58 36.04 1.64 -16.69
C ALA A 58 35.52 2.92 -16.01
N ALA A 59 35.73 4.08 -16.64
CA ALA A 59 35.26 5.37 -16.16
C ALA A 59 33.73 5.45 -16.07
N ILE A 60 33.00 4.94 -17.08
CA ILE A 60 31.53 4.92 -17.02
C ILE A 60 31.00 3.92 -16.00
N ARG A 61 31.63 2.75 -15.87
CA ARG A 61 31.25 1.77 -14.83
C ARG A 61 31.42 2.35 -13.44
N GLU A 62 32.53 3.06 -13.19
CA GLU A 62 32.78 3.72 -11.91
C GLU A 62 31.79 4.88 -11.67
N ALA A 63 31.47 5.66 -12.72
CA ALA A 63 30.44 6.70 -12.64
C ALA A 63 29.06 6.13 -12.28
N ILE A 64 28.65 5.02 -12.90
CA ILE A 64 27.39 4.33 -12.58
C ILE A 64 27.40 3.80 -11.15
N LEU A 65 28.50 3.14 -10.73
CA LEU A 65 28.64 2.64 -9.36
C LEU A 65 28.56 3.77 -8.32
N GLN A 66 29.18 4.91 -8.61
CA GLN A 66 29.14 6.08 -7.72
C GLN A 66 27.75 6.72 -7.68
N HIS A 67 27.06 6.81 -8.81
CA HIS A 67 25.73 7.40 -8.88
C HIS A 67 24.69 6.56 -8.14
N GLY A 68 24.79 5.23 -8.25
CA GLY A 68 24.01 4.27 -7.48
C GLY A 68 23.10 3.40 -8.33
N ASP A 69 22.22 2.67 -7.66
CA ASP A 69 21.26 1.77 -8.29
C ASP A 69 20.08 2.55 -8.91
N PRO A 70 19.73 2.32 -10.19
CA PRO A 70 18.67 3.04 -10.86
C PRO A 70 17.30 2.84 -10.20
N ALA A 71 17.06 1.70 -9.53
CA ALA A 71 15.80 1.48 -8.82
C ALA A 71 15.65 2.37 -7.59
N THR A 72 16.73 2.51 -6.81
CA THR A 72 16.75 3.42 -5.66
C THR A 72 16.56 4.89 -6.08
N ILE A 73 17.18 5.31 -7.19
CA ILE A 73 17.04 6.66 -7.73
C ILE A 73 15.62 6.90 -8.25
N ALA A 74 15.07 5.95 -9.02
CA ALA A 74 13.69 6.03 -9.51
C ALA A 74 12.69 6.14 -8.35
N GLU A 75 12.83 5.32 -7.30
CA GLU A 75 11.98 5.39 -6.10
C GLU A 75 12.05 6.78 -5.46
N THR A 76 13.25 7.28 -5.20
CA THR A 76 13.47 8.59 -4.56
C THR A 76 12.86 9.74 -5.38
N PHE A 77 13.02 9.69 -6.71
CA PHE A 77 12.51 10.72 -7.59
C PHE A 77 10.98 10.69 -7.69
N VAL A 78 10.39 9.50 -7.84
CA VAL A 78 8.93 9.31 -7.79
C VAL A 78 8.36 9.82 -6.46
N GLU A 79 9.09 9.64 -5.35
CA GLU A 79 8.67 10.09 -4.01
C GLU A 79 8.62 11.61 -3.97
N SER A 80 9.73 12.24 -4.34
CA SER A 80 9.85 13.69 -4.37
C SER A 80 8.81 14.33 -5.30
N HIS A 81 8.54 13.71 -6.45
CA HIS A 81 7.55 14.18 -7.40
C HIS A 81 6.13 14.05 -6.86
N PHE A 82 5.83 12.92 -6.21
CA PHE A 82 4.52 12.68 -5.61
C PHE A 82 4.20 13.67 -4.48
N GLU A 83 5.20 14.00 -3.66
CA GLU A 83 5.08 14.97 -2.56
C GLU A 83 4.97 16.41 -3.04
N ASN A 84 5.75 16.82 -4.04
CA ASN A 84 5.83 18.21 -4.50
C ASN A 84 4.57 18.70 -5.26
N ARG A 85 3.68 17.80 -5.69
CA ARG A 85 2.53 18.16 -6.54
C ARG A 85 1.43 18.94 -5.80
N PHE A 86 1.36 18.90 -4.47
CA PHE A 86 0.32 19.60 -3.70
C PHE A 86 0.88 20.34 -2.47
N ARG A 87 0.76 21.68 -2.47
CA ARG A 87 1.25 22.55 -1.39
C ARG A 87 0.21 22.84 -0.30
N SER A 88 -0.57 21.85 0.13
CA SER A 88 -1.46 22.06 1.28
C SER A 88 -0.65 22.01 2.58
N PRO A 89 -0.88 22.90 3.56
CA PRO A 89 -0.20 22.86 4.86
C PRO A 89 -0.43 21.53 5.61
N LEU A 90 -1.59 20.88 5.41
CA LEU A 90 -1.89 19.56 6.00
C LEU A 90 -1.07 18.43 5.37
N TYR A 91 -0.81 18.48 4.07
CA TYR A 91 0.03 17.48 3.39
C TYR A 91 1.50 17.60 3.79
N ARG A 92 1.94 18.80 4.15
CA ARG A 92 3.33 19.08 4.54
C ARG A 92 3.67 18.54 5.94
N SER A 93 2.70 18.44 6.84
CA SER A 93 2.92 17.91 8.20
C SER A 93 2.75 16.40 8.31
N PHE A 94 1.78 15.82 7.59
CA PHE A 94 1.48 14.38 7.68
C PHE A 94 2.11 13.55 6.56
N GLY A 95 2.49 14.15 5.44
CA GLY A 95 2.87 13.45 4.22
C GLY A 95 1.64 13.00 3.42
N ARG A 96 1.68 13.15 2.10
CA ARG A 96 0.52 12.87 1.23
C ARG A 96 0.12 11.39 1.25
N GLY A 97 1.10 10.48 1.24
CA GLY A 97 0.84 9.05 1.29
C GLY A 97 0.07 8.65 2.56
N ASN A 98 0.48 9.18 3.70
CA ASN A 98 -0.20 8.97 4.97
C ASN A 98 -1.60 9.57 4.97
N PHE A 99 -1.80 10.77 4.44
CA PHE A 99 -3.13 11.38 4.39
C PHE A 99 -4.11 10.54 3.54
N VAL A 100 -3.68 10.07 2.37
CA VAL A 100 -4.51 9.20 1.51
C VAL A 100 -4.81 7.88 2.24
N ALA A 101 -3.80 7.28 2.87
CA ALA A 101 -3.97 6.05 3.65
C ALA A 101 -4.95 6.25 4.83
N PHE A 102 -4.74 7.29 5.65
CA PHE A 102 -5.64 7.62 6.77
C PHE A 102 -7.04 8.00 6.31
N GLY A 103 -7.19 8.67 5.16
CA GLY A 103 -8.49 8.99 4.59
C GLY A 103 -9.27 7.74 4.19
N ILE A 104 -8.62 6.82 3.47
CA ILE A 104 -9.22 5.54 3.04
C ILE A 104 -9.55 4.68 4.27
N LEU A 105 -8.59 4.54 5.19
CA LEU A 105 -8.76 3.73 6.41
C LEU A 105 -9.80 4.33 7.36
N GLY A 106 -9.80 5.65 7.54
CA GLY A 106 -10.77 6.36 8.36
C GLY A 106 -12.19 6.21 7.81
N LEU A 107 -12.37 6.35 6.49
CA LEU A 107 -13.66 6.15 5.83
C LEU A 107 -14.13 4.70 5.97
N ALA A 108 -13.23 3.74 5.76
CA ALA A 108 -13.51 2.32 5.98
C ALA A 108 -13.98 2.08 7.43
N GLN A 109 -13.24 2.58 8.41
CA GLN A 109 -13.57 2.45 9.82
C GLN A 109 -14.92 3.10 10.20
N MET A 110 -15.24 4.26 9.64
CA MET A 110 -16.53 4.91 9.84
C MET A 110 -17.67 4.06 9.27
N LEU A 111 -17.49 3.53 8.05
CA LEU A 111 -18.47 2.65 7.43
C LEU A 111 -18.67 1.38 8.27
N TYR A 112 -17.59 0.79 8.75
CA TYR A 112 -17.62 -0.38 9.61
C TYR A 112 -18.40 -0.13 10.91
N THR A 113 -18.06 0.95 11.60
CA THR A 113 -18.72 1.33 12.86
C THR A 113 -20.20 1.64 12.64
N GLY A 114 -20.55 2.29 11.53
CA GLY A 114 -21.94 2.54 11.14
C GLY A 114 -22.72 1.25 10.87
N MET A 115 -22.10 0.26 10.21
CA MET A 115 -22.71 -1.06 9.99
C MET A 115 -22.95 -1.81 11.30
N LEU A 116 -22.00 -1.75 12.24
CA LEU A 116 -22.18 -2.32 13.58
C LEU A 116 -23.31 -1.62 14.35
N GLN A 117 -23.37 -0.29 14.32
CA GLN A 117 -24.46 0.45 14.97
C GLN A 117 -25.81 0.09 14.37
N LEU A 118 -25.92 0.02 13.04
CA LEU A 118 -27.14 -0.42 12.36
C LEU A 118 -27.52 -1.85 12.77
N ALA A 119 -26.56 -2.78 12.85
CA ALA A 119 -26.82 -4.14 13.29
C ALA A 119 -27.32 -4.22 14.74
N ILE A 120 -26.83 -3.34 15.62
CA ILE A 120 -27.27 -3.26 17.02
C ILE A 120 -28.67 -2.63 17.14
N PHE A 121 -28.98 -1.61 16.34
CA PHE A 121 -30.25 -0.88 16.43
C PHE A 121 -31.39 -1.48 15.59
N LEU A 122 -31.11 -2.39 14.65
CA LEU A 122 -32.16 -3.13 13.95
C LEU A 122 -32.83 -4.13 14.92
N PRO A 123 -34.15 -4.06 15.15
CA PRO A 123 -34.84 -5.03 15.99
C PRO A 123 -34.71 -6.42 15.36
N SER A 124 -34.18 -7.38 16.13
CA SER A 124 -34.08 -8.80 15.78
C SER A 124 -35.47 -9.43 15.75
N GLY A 125 -36.25 -9.11 14.72
CA GLY A 125 -37.66 -9.49 14.60
C GLY A 125 -37.96 -10.56 13.55
N GLU A 126 -36.98 -11.01 12.75
CA GLU A 126 -37.28 -11.91 11.62
C GLU A 126 -36.39 -13.16 11.57
N GLU A 127 -37.05 -14.30 11.43
CA GLU A 127 -36.47 -15.62 11.12
C GLU A 127 -35.90 -15.64 9.69
N TYR A 128 -34.71 -15.05 9.45
CA TYR A 128 -34.07 -15.21 8.15
C TYR A 128 -33.30 -16.53 8.05
N ARG A 129 -33.70 -17.36 7.08
CA ARG A 129 -33.10 -18.65 6.74
C ARG A 129 -31.88 -18.44 5.85
N LEU A 130 -30.67 -18.43 6.42
CA LEU A 130 -29.47 -18.69 5.63
C LEU A 130 -29.60 -20.05 4.92
N PRO A 131 -29.01 -20.25 3.72
CA PRO A 131 -29.10 -21.52 2.98
C PRO A 131 -28.47 -22.71 3.73
N LEU A 132 -27.65 -22.44 4.75
CA LEU A 132 -27.20 -23.41 5.72
C LEU A 132 -28.17 -23.45 6.90
N SER A 133 -28.76 -24.63 7.16
CA SER A 133 -29.60 -24.79 8.34
C SER A 133 -28.79 -24.45 9.60
N PRO A 134 -29.37 -23.73 10.57
CA PRO A 134 -28.69 -23.41 11.83
C PRO A 134 -28.18 -24.65 12.57
N ALA A 135 -28.84 -25.80 12.37
CA ALA A 135 -28.42 -27.09 12.92
C ALA A 135 -27.11 -27.60 12.30
N ILE A 136 -26.92 -27.47 10.98
CA ILE A 136 -25.68 -27.85 10.29
C ILE A 136 -24.55 -26.89 10.68
N ALA A 137 -24.83 -25.59 10.73
CA ALA A 137 -23.85 -24.59 11.16
C ALA A 137 -23.38 -24.84 12.61
N ARG A 138 -24.28 -25.25 13.52
CA ARG A 138 -23.96 -25.62 14.91
C ARG A 138 -23.15 -26.91 15.06
N GLN A 139 -23.22 -27.82 14.10
CA GLN A 139 -22.36 -29.02 14.08
C GLN A 139 -20.92 -28.69 13.67
N LEU A 140 -20.76 -27.69 12.80
CA LEU A 140 -19.45 -27.22 12.34
C LEU A 140 -18.80 -26.23 13.32
N LEU A 141 -19.60 -25.38 13.97
CA LEU A 141 -19.17 -24.35 14.92
C LEU A 141 -20.04 -24.43 16.18
N PRO A 142 -19.65 -25.22 17.20
CA PRO A 142 -20.41 -25.34 18.44
C PRO A 142 -20.40 -24.03 19.23
N ALA A 143 -21.43 -23.83 20.06
CA ALA A 143 -21.58 -22.66 20.92
C ALA A 143 -20.27 -22.36 21.70
N PRO A 144 -19.86 -21.08 21.81
CA PRO A 144 -20.74 -19.91 21.98
C PRO A 144 -20.78 -18.92 20.80
N LEU A 145 -20.45 -19.32 19.57
CA LEU A 145 -20.43 -18.38 18.44
C LEU A 145 -21.84 -17.87 18.05
N PRO A 146 -22.12 -16.54 18.07
CA PRO A 146 -23.34 -16.00 17.49
C PRO A 146 -23.28 -16.16 15.97
N LEU A 147 -24.14 -17.05 15.47
CA LEU A 147 -24.41 -17.14 14.04
C LEU A 147 -25.21 -15.89 13.63
N PRO A 148 -24.81 -15.20 12.55
CA PRO A 148 -25.52 -14.01 12.10
C PRO A 148 -26.92 -14.41 11.65
N GLN A 149 -27.92 -13.67 12.11
CA GLN A 149 -29.34 -13.95 11.86
C GLN A 149 -29.86 -13.20 10.64
N SER A 150 -29.12 -12.18 10.19
CA SER A 150 -29.46 -11.36 9.04
C SER A 150 -28.27 -11.11 8.13
N LEU A 151 -28.54 -10.79 6.86
CA LEU A 151 -27.49 -10.46 5.90
C LEU A 151 -26.65 -9.23 6.32
N PRO A 152 -27.23 -8.12 6.85
CA PRO A 152 -26.44 -7.01 7.39
C PRO A 152 -25.47 -7.42 8.50
N GLU A 153 -25.91 -8.29 9.40
CA GLU A 153 -25.09 -8.82 10.50
C GLU A 153 -23.97 -9.74 9.97
N PHE A 154 -24.27 -10.60 9.00
CA PHE A 154 -23.25 -11.43 8.33
C PHE A 154 -22.19 -10.58 7.64
N VAL A 155 -22.61 -9.54 6.90
CA VAL A 155 -21.69 -8.66 6.21
C VAL A 155 -20.84 -7.87 7.21
N ALA A 156 -21.43 -7.34 8.28
CA ALA A 156 -20.71 -6.60 9.31
C ALA A 156 -19.71 -7.50 10.06
N LEU A 157 -20.12 -8.68 10.52
CA LEU A 157 -19.27 -9.52 11.38
C LEU A 157 -18.21 -10.33 10.61
N TYR A 158 -18.47 -10.73 9.36
CA TYR A 158 -17.62 -11.68 8.64
C TYR A 158 -17.08 -11.14 7.32
N ALA A 159 -17.94 -10.65 6.43
CA ALA A 159 -17.50 -10.27 5.09
C ALA A 159 -16.63 -9.00 5.11
N TYR A 160 -17.02 -8.00 5.88
CA TYR A 160 -16.32 -6.73 5.96
C TYR A 160 -14.91 -6.87 6.55
N PRO A 161 -14.69 -7.49 7.72
CA PRO A 161 -13.36 -7.62 8.30
C PRO A 161 -12.40 -8.43 7.41
N LEU A 162 -12.94 -9.40 6.66
CA LEU A 162 -12.15 -10.23 5.75
C LEU A 162 -11.75 -9.49 4.46
N LEU A 163 -12.67 -8.73 3.86
CA LEU A 163 -12.44 -8.09 2.57
C LEU A 163 -11.84 -6.69 2.68
N ALA A 164 -12.16 -5.94 3.73
CA ALA A 164 -11.75 -4.55 3.87
C ALA A 164 -10.22 -4.35 3.84
N PRO A 165 -9.38 -5.19 4.48
CA PRO A 165 -7.92 -5.05 4.39
C PRO A 165 -7.39 -5.18 2.97
N ALA A 166 -7.89 -6.16 2.20
CA ALA A 166 -7.47 -6.35 0.82
C ALA A 166 -7.92 -5.18 -0.08
N VAL A 167 -9.16 -4.74 0.06
CA VAL A 167 -9.71 -3.62 -0.73
C VAL A 167 -9.01 -2.30 -0.39
N CYS A 168 -8.80 -2.01 0.90
CA CYS A 168 -8.10 -0.81 1.35
C CYS A 168 -6.63 -0.84 0.91
N GLY A 169 -5.95 -1.98 1.04
CA GLY A 169 -4.59 -2.17 0.54
C GLY A 169 -4.48 -1.94 -0.97
N TRP A 170 -5.43 -2.45 -1.75
CA TRP A 170 -5.49 -2.24 -3.20
C TRP A 170 -5.72 -0.77 -3.56
N LEU A 171 -6.69 -0.10 -2.92
CA LEU A 171 -6.98 1.31 -3.17
C LEU A 171 -5.81 2.22 -2.79
N ILE A 172 -5.17 1.97 -1.64
CA ILE A 172 -4.00 2.73 -1.20
C ILE A 172 -2.81 2.47 -2.15
N GLY A 173 -2.57 1.21 -2.53
CA GLY A 173 -1.50 0.85 -3.46
C GLY A 173 -1.68 1.42 -4.88
N GLY A 174 -2.93 1.59 -5.32
CA GLY A 174 -3.24 2.24 -6.60
C GLY A 174 -3.04 3.76 -6.58
N GLN A 175 -3.11 4.41 -5.41
CA GLN A 175 -3.03 5.87 -5.29
C GLN A 175 -1.68 6.38 -4.77
N VAL A 176 -0.94 5.55 -4.01
CA VAL A 176 0.33 5.92 -3.41
C VAL A 176 1.44 5.05 -4.01
N PRO A 177 2.32 5.63 -4.86
CA PRO A 177 3.22 4.87 -5.73
C PRO A 177 4.39 4.19 -5.01
N ILE A 178 4.64 4.46 -3.72
CA ILE A 178 5.83 4.00 -3.01
C ILE A 178 5.48 3.36 -1.69
N ARG A 179 5.83 2.08 -1.54
CA ARG A 179 5.82 1.26 -0.30
C ARG A 179 4.54 1.32 0.56
N ALA A 180 3.46 1.87 0.01
CA ALA A 180 2.26 2.17 0.77
C ALA A 180 1.48 0.92 1.17
N GLY A 181 1.57 -0.17 0.40
CA GLY A 181 0.97 -1.44 0.79
C GLY A 181 1.52 -1.99 2.12
N ARG A 182 2.85 -1.94 2.32
CA ARG A 182 3.49 -2.44 3.54
C ARG A 182 3.31 -1.48 4.72
N ALA A 183 3.39 -0.17 4.47
CA ALA A 183 3.12 0.85 5.49
C ALA A 183 1.64 0.89 5.90
N ALA A 184 0.71 0.74 4.94
CA ALA A 184 -0.72 0.64 5.20
C ALA A 184 -1.07 -0.67 5.91
N ALA A 185 -0.46 -1.81 5.57
CA ALA A 185 -0.63 -3.06 6.31
C ALA A 185 -0.17 -2.92 7.77
N LEU A 186 0.98 -2.27 8.01
CA LEU A 186 1.48 -1.98 9.36
C LEU A 186 0.60 -0.97 10.11
N ALA A 187 0.02 0.01 9.42
CA ALA A 187 -0.91 0.99 9.98
C ALA A 187 -2.34 0.44 10.20
N MET A 188 -2.74 -0.57 9.42
CA MET A 188 -4.02 -1.27 9.60
C MET A 188 -4.02 -2.09 10.88
N MET A 189 -2.88 -2.67 11.29
CA MET A 189 -2.78 -3.44 12.54
C MET A 189 -3.32 -2.69 13.78
N PRO A 190 -2.85 -1.48 14.14
CA PRO A 190 -3.37 -0.76 15.29
C PRO A 190 -4.84 -0.32 15.12
N ILE A 191 -5.31 -0.07 13.90
CA ILE A 191 -6.72 0.24 13.63
C ILE A 191 -7.58 -1.00 13.83
N ILE A 192 -7.16 -2.15 13.31
CA ILE A 192 -7.81 -3.45 13.52
C ILE A 192 -7.89 -3.74 15.02
N ILE A 193 -6.81 -3.54 15.77
CA ILE A 193 -6.76 -3.69 17.24
C ILE A 193 -7.67 -2.68 17.95
N TYR A 194 -7.74 -1.43 17.50
CA TYR A 194 -8.63 -0.44 18.12
C TYR A 194 -10.11 -0.79 17.87
N SER A 195 -10.45 -1.14 16.63
CA SER A 195 -11.78 -1.61 16.24
C SER A 195 -12.17 -2.88 16.96
N PHE A 196 -11.18 -3.75 17.22
CA PHE A 196 -11.32 -4.94 18.04
C PHE A 196 -11.80 -4.59 19.44
N PHE A 197 -11.05 -3.73 20.14
CA PHE A 197 -11.38 -3.28 21.49
C PHE A 197 -12.76 -2.62 21.57
N VAL A 198 -13.07 -1.71 20.64
CA VAL A 198 -14.38 -1.03 20.60
C VAL A 198 -15.51 -2.03 20.31
N GLY A 199 -15.31 -2.96 19.39
CA GLY A 199 -16.27 -4.03 19.08
C GLY A 199 -16.54 -4.94 20.29
N THR A 200 -15.50 -5.37 21.00
CA THR A 200 -15.64 -6.17 22.23
C THR A 200 -16.34 -5.45 23.37
N LEU A 201 -16.16 -4.13 23.49
CA LEU A 201 -16.77 -3.33 24.57
C LEU A 201 -18.23 -2.97 24.27
N MET A 202 -18.61 -2.89 23.00
CA MET A 202 -19.97 -2.52 22.57
C MET A 202 -20.89 -3.74 22.36
N LEU A 203 -20.33 -4.91 22.05
CA LEU A 203 -21.10 -6.14 21.84
C LEU A 203 -21.32 -6.90 23.15
N PRO A 204 -22.44 -7.64 23.31
CA PRO A 204 -22.60 -8.62 24.39
C PRO A 204 -21.38 -9.56 24.41
N VAL A 205 -20.93 -9.96 25.60
CA VAL A 205 -19.65 -10.67 25.86
C VAL A 205 -19.34 -11.80 24.86
N THR A 206 -20.34 -12.53 24.40
CA THR A 206 -20.23 -13.64 23.43
C THR A 206 -19.94 -13.19 21.99
N ALA A 207 -20.53 -12.07 21.53
CA ALA A 207 -20.28 -11.50 20.21
C ALA A 207 -18.94 -10.77 20.15
N GLY A 208 -18.50 -10.15 21.26
CA GLY A 208 -17.15 -9.62 21.39
C GLY A 208 -16.05 -10.68 21.27
N LEU A 209 -16.27 -11.86 21.85
CA LEU A 209 -15.31 -12.97 21.84
C LEU A 209 -15.10 -13.59 20.44
N VAL A 210 -16.15 -13.58 19.60
CA VAL A 210 -16.05 -14.03 18.20
C VAL A 210 -15.42 -12.98 17.30
N PHE A 211 -15.74 -11.71 17.55
CA PHE A 211 -15.05 -10.61 16.89
C PHE A 211 -13.53 -10.67 17.14
N ALA A 212 -13.12 -11.12 18.34
CA ALA A 212 -11.73 -11.38 18.70
C ALA A 212 -11.07 -12.49 17.91
N LEU A 213 -11.73 -13.62 17.81
CA LEU A 213 -11.20 -14.79 17.11
C LEU A 213 -11.02 -14.54 15.61
N VAL A 214 -11.90 -13.73 14.99
CA VAL A 214 -11.83 -13.42 13.55
C VAL A 214 -10.78 -12.35 13.22
N GLN A 215 -10.51 -11.40 14.11
CA GLN A 215 -9.48 -10.37 13.88
C GLN A 215 -8.05 -10.78 14.24
N VAL A 216 -7.87 -11.85 15.01
CA VAL A 216 -6.55 -12.37 15.41
C VAL A 216 -5.96 -13.33 14.36
N VAL A 217 -6.76 -13.83 13.43
CA VAL A 217 -6.37 -14.69 12.29
C VAL A 217 -6.17 -13.85 11.03
#